data_AF-A0A9D1ESY5-F1
#
_entry.id   AF-A0A9D1ESY5-F1
#
_cell.length_a   1.000
_cell.length_b   1.000
_cell.length_c   1.000
_cell.angle_alpha   90.00
_cell.angle_beta   90.00
_cell.angle_gamma   90.00
#
_symmetry.space_group_name_H-M   'P 1'
#
loop_
_entity.id
_entity.type
_entity.pdbx_description
1 polymer ?
#
loop_
_entity_poly.entity_id
_entity_poly.type
_entity_poly.pdbx_seq_one_letter_code
_entity_poly.pdbx_strand_id
1 'polypeptide(L)'
;MRYTFEDFQKIAEKLRAADGCPWDRAQTHESLKGCMIDELTEAIAAVNVLKTAGDADNLCEELGDLLFLVLLQSQIAREEGLFTIDDVIQNAAEKIVRRHPHVFPDENGVKRPADWKGIKKKEKEGKDPEILALIKEEEKKAAGEICSYLEKMK
;
A
#
# COMPACT_ATOMS: atom_id res chain seq x y z
N MET A 1 18.25 17.62 10.48
CA MET A 1 18.39 16.14 10.53
C MET A 1 17.45 15.57 9.46
N ARG A 2 17.86 14.56 8.69
CA ARG A 2 16.98 13.88 7.71
C ARG A 2 16.79 12.44 8.15
N TYR A 3 15.56 11.96 8.12
CA TYR A 3 15.25 10.56 8.37
C TYR A 3 15.41 9.73 7.09
N THR A 4 15.92 8.52 7.23
CA THR A 4 15.95 7.50 6.18
C THR A 4 14.66 6.67 6.21
N PHE A 5 14.47 5.80 5.21
CA PHE A 5 13.35 4.87 5.23
C PHE A 5 13.46 3.90 6.41
N GLU A 6 14.67 3.45 6.71
CA GLU A 6 14.96 2.58 7.86
C GLU A 6 14.67 3.27 9.18
N ASP A 7 14.92 4.59 9.29
CA ASP A 7 14.51 5.35 10.47
C ASP A 7 12.98 5.41 10.59
N PHE A 8 12.26 5.56 9.47
CA PHE A 8 10.80 5.61 9.48
C PHE A 8 10.16 4.26 9.85
N GLN A 9 10.74 3.15 9.38
CA GLN A 9 10.39 1.81 9.84
C GLN A 9 10.57 1.68 11.36
N LYS A 10 11.70 2.14 11.90
CA LYS A 10 11.95 2.11 13.36
C LYS A 10 10.98 3.00 14.14
N ILE A 11 10.50 4.08 13.55
CA ILE A 11 9.44 4.91 14.16
C ILE A 11 8.16 4.09 14.30
N ALA A 12 7.70 3.41 13.24
CA ALA A 12 6.52 2.54 13.31
C ALA A 12 6.67 1.41 14.34
N GLU A 13 7.85 0.77 14.39
CA GLU A 13 8.18 -0.24 15.42
C GLU A 13 8.14 0.36 16.83
N LYS A 14 8.72 1.55 17.02
CA LYS A 14 8.74 2.22 18.33
C LYS A 14 7.34 2.63 18.80
N LEU A 15 6.49 3.09 17.89
CA LEU A 15 5.10 3.44 18.20
C LEU A 15 4.30 2.24 18.69
N ARG A 16 4.60 1.03 18.18
CA ARG A 16 3.93 -0.21 18.61
C ARG A 16 4.64 -1.01 19.71
N ALA A 17 5.84 -0.60 20.11
CA ALA A 17 6.56 -1.21 21.24
C ALA A 17 5.76 -1.12 22.56
N ALA A 18 6.11 -1.92 23.57
CA ALA A 18 5.38 -1.97 24.85
C ALA A 18 5.27 -0.60 25.56
N ASP A 19 6.28 0.25 25.41
CA ASP A 19 6.34 1.63 25.92
C ASP A 19 6.01 2.69 24.83
N GLY A 20 5.44 2.25 23.71
CA GLY A 20 5.03 3.07 22.59
C GLY A 20 3.68 3.77 22.80
N CYS A 21 3.09 4.25 21.69
CA CYS A 21 1.84 4.97 21.69
C CYS A 21 0.65 4.01 21.95
N PRO A 22 -0.22 4.29 22.95
CA PRO A 22 -1.37 3.43 23.23
C PRO A 22 -2.34 3.28 22.05
N TRP A 23 -2.52 4.34 21.25
CA TRP A 23 -3.41 4.30 20.09
C TRP A 23 -2.83 3.42 18.99
N ASP A 24 -1.57 3.60 18.61
CA ASP A 24 -0.91 2.81 17.56
C ASP A 24 -0.89 1.32 17.91
N ARG A 25 -0.61 0.98 19.17
CA ARG A 25 -0.63 -0.40 19.67
C ARG A 25 -2.00 -1.05 19.62
N ALA A 26 -3.07 -0.28 19.75
CA ALA A 26 -4.43 -0.79 19.74
C ALA A 26 -4.96 -1.09 18.33
N GLN A 27 -4.24 -0.67 17.28
CA GLN A 27 -4.68 -0.84 15.91
C GLN A 27 -4.55 -2.29 15.41
N THR A 28 -5.52 -2.70 14.59
CA THR A 28 -5.54 -3.94 13.82
C THR A 28 -5.65 -3.63 12.32
N HIS A 29 -5.50 -4.65 11.48
CA HIS A 29 -5.72 -4.52 10.03
C HIS A 29 -7.09 -3.92 9.69
N GLU A 30 -8.13 -4.31 10.44
CA GLU A 30 -9.52 -3.85 10.25
C GLU A 30 -9.75 -2.43 10.76
N SER A 31 -9.18 -2.06 11.91
CA SER A 31 -9.40 -0.72 12.48
C SER A 31 -8.77 0.38 11.63
N LEU A 32 -7.67 0.05 10.94
CA LEU A 32 -6.95 0.98 10.05
C LEU A 32 -7.64 1.22 8.70
N LYS A 33 -8.70 0.46 8.34
CA LYS A 33 -9.41 0.67 7.07
C LYS A 33 -9.95 2.10 6.93
N GLY A 34 -10.43 2.70 8.01
CA GLY A 34 -10.91 4.08 8.03
C GLY A 34 -9.80 5.08 7.74
N CYS A 35 -8.69 4.98 8.47
CA CYS A 35 -7.50 5.80 8.25
C CYS A 35 -7.01 5.69 6.80
N MET A 36 -6.97 4.49 6.21
CA MET A 36 -6.57 4.32 4.81
C MET A 36 -7.48 5.07 3.82
N ILE A 37 -8.78 5.22 4.13
CA ILE A 37 -9.71 5.98 3.30
C ILE A 37 -9.47 7.49 3.47
N ASP A 38 -9.25 7.93 4.71
CA ASP A 38 -8.97 9.33 5.05
C ASP A 38 -7.68 9.81 4.35
N GLU A 39 -6.55 9.14 4.58
CA GLU A 39 -5.25 9.51 3.98
C GLU A 39 -5.27 9.43 2.44
N LEU A 40 -6.00 8.46 1.87
CA LEU A 40 -6.18 8.40 0.41
C LEU A 40 -6.98 9.61 -0.10
N THR A 41 -7.98 10.04 0.65
CA THR A 41 -8.81 11.20 0.31
C THR A 41 -8.00 12.48 0.39
N GLU A 42 -7.17 12.63 1.43
CA GLU A 42 -6.28 13.77 1.63
C GLU A 42 -5.17 13.82 0.57
N ALA A 43 -4.54 12.68 0.23
CA ALA A 43 -3.59 12.60 -0.87
C ALA A 43 -4.21 13.00 -2.24
N ILE A 44 -5.46 12.59 -2.50
CA ILE A 44 -6.19 13.04 -3.71
C ILE A 44 -6.47 14.55 -3.65
N ALA A 45 -6.87 15.08 -2.49
CA ALA A 45 -7.05 16.51 -2.30
C ALA A 45 -5.73 17.27 -2.54
N ALA A 46 -4.62 16.77 -2.05
CA ALA A 46 -3.29 17.35 -2.24
C ALA A 46 -2.87 17.40 -3.70
N VAL A 47 -3.19 16.38 -4.51
CA VAL A 47 -2.99 16.44 -5.98
C VAL A 47 -3.80 17.59 -6.60
N ASN A 48 -5.03 17.82 -6.14
CA ASN A 48 -5.85 18.92 -6.64
C ASN A 48 -5.29 20.28 -6.22
N VAL A 49 -4.84 20.42 -4.97
CA VAL A 49 -4.22 21.65 -4.46
C VAL A 49 -2.88 21.91 -5.16
N LEU A 50 -2.05 20.89 -5.40
CA LEU A 50 -0.84 21.03 -6.22
C LEU A 50 -1.16 21.62 -7.60
N LYS A 51 -2.24 21.14 -8.23
CA LYS A 51 -2.65 21.63 -9.56
C LYS A 51 -3.16 23.07 -9.54
N THR A 52 -3.89 23.47 -8.51
CA THR A 52 -4.57 24.79 -8.45
C THR A 52 -3.73 25.88 -7.78
N ALA A 53 -2.93 25.51 -6.78
CA ALA A 53 -2.17 26.42 -5.93
C ALA A 53 -0.66 26.14 -5.91
N GLY A 54 -0.20 25.01 -6.47
CA GLY A 54 1.22 24.67 -6.54
C GLY A 54 1.81 24.13 -5.23
N ASP A 55 0.98 23.70 -4.29
CA ASP A 55 1.42 23.22 -2.98
C ASP A 55 2.00 21.80 -3.04
N ALA A 56 3.31 21.72 -3.28
CA ALA A 56 4.03 20.46 -3.32
C ALA A 56 4.37 19.92 -1.91
N ASP A 57 4.40 20.78 -0.89
CA ASP A 57 4.70 20.39 0.48
C ASP A 57 3.53 19.59 1.05
N ASN A 58 2.29 20.05 0.83
CA ASN A 58 1.08 19.30 1.17
C ASN A 58 1.06 17.92 0.50
N LEU A 59 1.37 17.83 -0.81
CA LEU A 59 1.44 16.51 -1.47
C LEU A 59 2.53 15.60 -0.87
N CYS A 60 3.67 16.17 -0.48
CA CYS A 60 4.75 15.41 0.14
C CYS A 60 4.32 14.84 1.50
N GLU A 61 3.58 15.62 2.29
CA GLU A 61 3.02 15.23 3.59
C GLU A 61 2.07 14.04 3.45
N GLU A 62 1.01 14.17 2.64
CA GLU A 62 -0.02 13.12 2.49
C GLU A 62 0.52 11.81 1.90
N LEU A 63 1.53 11.88 1.01
CA LEU A 63 2.20 10.69 0.51
C LEU A 63 3.03 9.99 1.60
N GLY A 64 3.54 10.76 2.57
CA GLY A 64 4.19 10.27 3.77
C GLY A 64 3.23 9.52 4.68
N ASP A 65 2.00 10.00 4.86
CA ASP A 65 1.00 9.35 5.70
C ASP A 65 0.48 8.04 5.10
N LEU A 66 0.28 8.00 3.78
CA LEU A 66 0.05 6.75 3.07
C LEU A 66 1.18 5.73 3.26
N LEU A 67 2.44 6.20 3.23
CA LEU A 67 3.60 5.34 3.49
C LEU A 67 3.62 4.86 4.96
N PHE A 68 3.27 5.73 5.92
CA PHE A 68 3.18 5.37 7.32
C PHE A 68 2.15 4.26 7.55
N LEU A 69 0.97 4.34 6.95
CA LEU A 69 -0.05 3.30 7.07
C LEU A 69 0.43 1.96 6.50
N VAL A 70 1.19 1.95 5.41
CA VAL A 70 1.83 0.72 4.90
C VAL A 70 2.83 0.16 5.90
N LEU A 71 3.65 1.00 6.52
CA LEU A 71 4.61 0.58 7.56
C LEU A 71 3.90 0.03 8.80
N LEU A 72 2.84 0.70 9.26
CA LEU A 72 2.07 0.30 10.45
C LEU A 72 1.38 -1.05 10.22
N GLN A 73 0.71 -1.24 9.08
CA GLN A 73 0.13 -2.52 8.68
C GLN A 73 1.19 -3.63 8.57
N SER A 74 2.36 -3.32 8.02
CA SER A 74 3.48 -4.28 7.90
C SER A 74 4.06 -4.65 9.27
N GLN A 75 4.08 -3.70 10.21
CA GLN A 75 4.52 -3.95 11.58
C GLN A 75 3.52 -4.83 12.34
N ILE A 76 2.20 -4.60 12.18
CA ILE A 76 1.15 -5.50 12.69
C ILE A 76 1.33 -6.91 12.14
N ALA A 77 1.47 -7.05 10.81
CA ALA A 77 1.66 -8.36 10.17
C ALA A 77 2.92 -9.08 10.66
N ARG A 78 4.01 -8.34 10.95
CA ARG A 78 5.24 -8.87 11.53
C ARG A 78 5.01 -9.39 12.95
N GLU A 79 4.28 -8.64 13.77
CA GLU A 79 3.90 -9.05 15.14
C GLU A 79 3.04 -10.32 15.14
N GLU A 80 2.21 -10.50 14.11
CA GLU A 80 1.36 -11.69 13.90
C GLU A 80 2.09 -12.86 13.21
N GLY A 81 3.35 -12.66 12.78
CA GLY A 81 4.14 -13.69 12.09
C GLY A 81 3.69 -13.98 10.65
N LEU A 82 3.01 -13.04 10.00
CA LEU A 82 2.45 -13.18 8.65
C LEU A 82 3.42 -12.78 7.54
N PHE A 83 3.92 -11.54 7.58
CA PHE A 83 4.88 -10.99 6.62
C PHE A 83 5.56 -9.73 7.18
N THR A 84 6.59 -9.25 6.50
CA THR A 84 7.33 -8.03 6.83
C THR A 84 7.20 -6.96 5.75
N ILE A 85 7.65 -5.75 6.04
CA ILE A 85 7.76 -4.68 5.04
C ILE A 85 8.68 -5.07 3.87
N ASP A 86 9.71 -5.88 4.11
CA ASP A 86 10.61 -6.37 3.06
C ASP A 86 9.86 -7.29 2.09
N ASP A 87 8.96 -8.14 2.60
CA ASP A 87 8.10 -8.98 1.77
C ASP A 87 7.13 -8.14 0.93
N VAL A 88 6.57 -7.06 1.49
CA VAL A 88 5.70 -6.11 0.77
C VAL A 88 6.48 -5.46 -0.38
N ILE A 89 7.68 -4.95 -0.10
CA ILE A 89 8.56 -4.32 -1.08
C ILE A 89 8.96 -5.32 -2.17
N GLN A 90 9.36 -6.53 -1.79
CA GLN A 90 9.75 -7.58 -2.74
C GLN A 90 8.60 -7.92 -3.69
N ASN A 91 7.41 -8.18 -3.14
CA ASN A 91 6.22 -8.50 -3.95
C ASN A 91 5.84 -7.34 -4.89
N ALA A 92 5.92 -6.11 -4.41
CA ALA A 92 5.65 -4.93 -5.22
C ALA A 92 6.69 -4.77 -6.35
N ALA A 93 7.98 -4.84 -6.02
CA ALA A 93 9.08 -4.68 -6.96
C ALA A 93 9.06 -5.75 -8.05
N GLU A 94 8.98 -7.02 -7.69
CA GLU A 94 8.91 -8.12 -8.66
C GLU A 94 7.72 -7.96 -9.62
N LYS A 95 6.55 -7.58 -9.08
CA LYS A 95 5.35 -7.35 -9.88
C LYS A 95 5.53 -6.19 -10.85
N ILE A 96 6.14 -5.08 -10.43
CA ILE A 96 6.38 -3.92 -11.29
C ILE A 96 7.44 -4.26 -12.35
N VAL A 97 8.56 -4.86 -11.98
CA VAL A 97 9.62 -5.28 -12.92
C VAL A 97 9.04 -6.22 -13.98
N ARG A 98 8.32 -7.26 -13.55
CA ARG A 98 7.70 -8.25 -14.45
C ARG A 98 6.65 -7.64 -15.39
N ARG A 99 5.92 -6.60 -14.95
CA ARG A 99 4.91 -5.91 -15.77
C ARG A 99 5.52 -4.93 -16.79
N HIS A 100 6.79 -4.55 -16.64
CA HIS A 100 7.45 -3.58 -17.51
C HIS A 100 8.69 -4.13 -18.22
N PRO A 101 8.57 -5.20 -19.03
CA PRO A 101 9.70 -5.82 -19.74
C PRO A 101 10.36 -4.93 -20.81
N HIS A 102 9.74 -3.78 -21.12
CA HIS A 102 10.28 -2.76 -22.02
C HIS A 102 11.20 -1.77 -21.28
N VAL A 103 11.01 -1.61 -19.96
CA VAL A 103 11.88 -0.80 -19.10
C VAL A 103 12.96 -1.68 -18.48
N PHE A 104 12.57 -2.81 -17.91
CA PHE A 104 13.44 -3.78 -17.25
C PHE A 104 13.63 -5.01 -18.15
N PRO A 105 14.75 -5.12 -18.88
CA PRO A 105 15.00 -6.26 -19.74
C PRO A 105 15.14 -7.55 -18.92
N ASP A 106 14.97 -8.69 -19.59
CA ASP A 106 15.29 -9.98 -18.97
C ASP A 106 16.80 -10.16 -18.77
N GLU A 107 17.19 -11.30 -18.20
CA GLU A 107 18.59 -11.69 -17.95
C GLU A 107 19.48 -11.67 -19.21
N ASN A 108 18.90 -11.72 -20.41
CA ASN A 108 19.61 -11.65 -21.69
C ASN A 108 19.67 -10.22 -22.25
N GLY A 109 19.19 -9.21 -21.52
CA GLY A 109 19.16 -7.82 -21.95
C GLY A 109 18.07 -7.50 -22.98
N VAL A 110 17.14 -8.43 -23.24
CA VAL A 110 16.13 -8.26 -24.31
C VAL A 110 14.92 -7.49 -23.78
N LYS A 111 14.72 -6.29 -24.32
CA LYS A 111 13.50 -5.50 -24.10
C LYS A 111 12.37 -6.03 -24.97
N ARG A 112 11.20 -6.28 -24.37
CA ARG A 112 10.00 -6.76 -25.08
C ARG A 112 8.83 -5.81 -24.86
N PRO A 113 7.94 -5.64 -25.87
CA PRO A 113 6.69 -4.93 -25.65
C PRO A 113 5.89 -5.61 -24.54
N ALA A 114 5.14 -4.82 -23.77
CA ALA A 114 4.39 -5.36 -22.65
C ALA A 114 3.16 -6.15 -23.14
N ASP A 115 3.16 -7.47 -22.96
CA ASP A 115 1.94 -8.29 -23.12
C ASP A 115 1.17 -8.34 -21.79
N TRP A 116 0.37 -7.31 -21.55
CA TRP A 116 -0.38 -7.19 -20.29
C TRP A 116 -1.35 -8.35 -20.05
N LYS A 117 -1.92 -8.93 -21.12
CA LYS A 117 -2.86 -10.05 -21.02
C LYS A 117 -2.14 -11.33 -20.62
N GLY A 118 -1.05 -11.66 -21.29
CA GLY A 118 -0.22 -12.82 -20.95
C GLY A 118 0.37 -12.72 -19.55
N ILE A 119 0.87 -11.53 -19.17
CA ILE A 119 1.43 -11.28 -17.84
C ILE A 119 0.37 -11.49 -16.74
N LYS A 120 -0.84 -10.91 -16.90
CA LYS A 120 -1.94 -11.10 -15.94
C LYS A 120 -2.45 -12.55 -15.88
N LYS A 121 -2.36 -13.31 -16.97
CA LYS A 121 -2.70 -14.73 -16.97
C LYS A 121 -1.71 -15.52 -16.12
N LYS A 122 -0.41 -15.32 -16.34
CA LYS A 122 0.66 -15.96 -15.55
C LYS A 122 0.60 -15.62 -14.05
N GLU A 123 0.19 -14.40 -13.68
CA GLU A 123 -0.01 -14.01 -12.27
C GLU A 123 -1.07 -14.82 -11.52
N LYS A 124 -1.96 -15.50 -12.25
CA LYS A 124 -3.03 -16.33 -11.70
C LYS A 124 -2.69 -17.81 -11.76
N GLU A 125 -1.65 -18.20 -12.49
CA GLU A 125 -1.21 -19.59 -12.55
C GLU A 125 -0.69 -20.01 -11.17
N GLY A 126 -1.11 -21.18 -10.69
CA GLY A 126 -0.75 -21.69 -9.36
C GLY A 126 -1.53 -21.09 -8.19
N LYS A 127 -2.47 -20.16 -8.43
CA LYS A 127 -3.37 -19.65 -7.39
C LYS A 127 -4.67 -20.45 -7.36
N ASP A 128 -5.16 -20.70 -6.14
CA ASP A 128 -6.44 -21.36 -5.93
C ASP A 128 -7.60 -20.54 -6.54
N PRO A 129 -8.37 -21.11 -7.49
CA PRO A 129 -9.52 -20.44 -8.10
C PRO A 129 -10.57 -19.97 -7.08
N GLU A 130 -10.77 -20.69 -5.98
CA GLU A 130 -11.74 -20.32 -4.93
C GLU A 130 -11.27 -19.08 -4.17
N ILE A 131 -9.98 -19.03 -3.80
CA ILE A 131 -9.38 -17.84 -3.19
C ILE A 131 -9.42 -16.64 -4.14
N LEU A 132 -9.16 -16.85 -5.44
CA LEU A 132 -9.27 -15.79 -6.44
C LEU A 132 -10.70 -15.25 -6.60
N ALA A 133 -11.72 -16.10 -6.42
CA ALA A 133 -13.11 -15.70 -6.44
C ALA A 133 -13.45 -14.89 -5.19
N LEU A 134 -13.02 -15.36 -4.01
CA LEU A 134 -13.21 -14.68 -2.73
C LEU A 134 -12.57 -13.29 -2.72
N ILE A 135 -11.33 -13.15 -3.18
CA ILE A 135 -10.65 -11.84 -3.28
C ILE A 135 -11.49 -10.85 -4.09
N LYS A 136 -12.04 -11.27 -5.24
CA LYS A 136 -12.87 -10.39 -6.07
C LYS A 136 -14.21 -10.05 -5.43
N GLU A 137 -14.76 -10.95 -4.63
CA GLU A 137 -15.98 -10.68 -3.87
C GLU A 137 -15.71 -9.64 -2.78
N GLU A 138 -14.64 -9.83 -2.02
CA GLU A 138 -14.23 -8.90 -0.96
C GLU A 138 -13.80 -7.54 -1.52
N GLU A 139 -13.15 -7.48 -2.70
CA GLU A 139 -12.87 -6.21 -3.41
C GLU A 139 -14.17 -5.42 -3.69
N LYS A 140 -15.25 -6.10 -4.07
CA LYS A 140 -16.54 -5.43 -4.31
C LYS A 140 -17.20 -4.98 -3.02
N LYS A 141 -17.14 -5.79 -1.96
CA LYS A 141 -17.66 -5.41 -0.63
C LYS A 141 -16.91 -4.21 -0.08
N ALA A 142 -15.57 -4.22 -0.15
CA ALA A 142 -14.71 -3.11 0.26
C ALA A 142 -15.05 -1.81 -0.50
N ALA A 143 -15.33 -1.88 -1.82
CA ALA A 143 -15.79 -0.71 -2.56
C ALA A 143 -17.11 -0.15 -1.99
N GLY A 144 -18.04 -1.02 -1.57
CA GLY A 144 -19.26 -0.61 -0.87
C GLY A 144 -18.99 0.01 0.50
N GLU A 145 -18.10 -0.58 1.29
CA GLU A 145 -17.68 -0.04 2.59
C GLU A 145 -17.09 1.37 2.45
N ILE A 146 -16.22 1.58 1.46
CA ILE A 146 -15.64 2.89 1.15
C ILE A 146 -16.73 3.90 0.82
N CYS A 147 -17.68 3.55 -0.07
CA CYS A 147 -18.79 4.45 -0.40
C CYS A 147 -19.60 4.85 0.85
N SER A 148 -19.97 3.88 1.69
CA SER A 148 -20.72 4.16 2.92
C SER A 148 -19.93 4.95 3.95
N TYR A 149 -18.60 4.80 3.99
CA TYR A 149 -17.73 5.61 4.85
C TYR A 149 -17.71 7.06 4.36
N LEU A 150 -17.44 7.27 3.06
CA LEU A 150 -17.38 8.60 2.45
C LEU A 150 -18.72 9.34 2.49
N GLU A 151 -19.86 8.64 2.48
CA GLU A 151 -21.18 9.25 2.66
C GLU A 151 -21.38 9.85 4.04
N LYS A 152 -20.75 9.30 5.09
CA LYS A 152 -20.83 9.81 6.46
C LYS A 152 -19.91 11.01 6.71
N MET A 153 -18.90 11.20 5.86
CA MET A 153 -17.97 12.33 5.93
C MET A 153 -18.53 13.61 5.30
N LYS A 154 -19.63 13.51 4.54
CA LYS A 154 -20.34 14.64 3.92
C LYS A 154 -21.33 15.27 4.89
#